data_AF-A0A6V7NRZ0-F1
#
_entry.id   AF-A0A6V7NRZ0-F1
#
_cell.length_a   1.000
_cell.length_b   1.000
_cell.length_c   1.000
_cell.angle_alpha   90.00
_cell.angle_beta   90.00
_cell.angle_gamma   90.00
#
_symmetry.space_group_name_H-M   'P 1'
#
loop_
_entity.id
_entity.type
_entity.pdbx_description
1 polymer ?
#
loop_
_entity_poly.entity_id
_entity_poly.type
_entity_poly.pdbx_seq_one_letter_code
_entity_poly.pdbx_strand_id
1 'polypeptide(L)'
;MPSYSHLRSLSPRLLRPLSLLRCYSRYKLVYEKLVAEKQHKLLRHEKLLEEARRRSETRDEVAPSTDSPEPSSLNDFEPATLKERAEALTARFVRDVSEGLRGEGVSRMRPSRSDPTSPPLDPRKLVGDRRGRSRKPPSRSAPVPFPHTRLLRFALERAMAGRKPGVIALFDVDGTLTAPRKVVTAQMLEFLRELREVVTVGVVGGSDLVKISEQLGNTVINDYDYVFSENGLVAHKNGELIGVQNLKSALGDEKLKEFINFTLHYIADLDIPVKRGTFIEFRSGMINVSPIGRNCSQEEREEFEKYDKVHNIRPKMVSVLRERFAHLNLTFSIGGQISFDVFPQGWDKTYCLRYLEEFQEIHFFGDKTYKGGNDYEIFESERTVGHTVTSPEDTAEQCRSLFLSK
;
A
#
# COMPACT_ATOMS: atom_id res chain seq x y z
N MET A 1 -24.45 -52.05 36.53
CA MET A 1 -25.05 -51.86 35.19
C MET A 1 -26.55 -51.97 35.38
N PRO A 2 -27.34 -50.89 35.16
CA PRO A 2 -27.59 -50.44 33.78
C PRO A 2 -27.58 -48.92 33.54
N SER A 3 -27.22 -48.58 32.29
CA SER A 3 -27.78 -47.53 31.42
C SER A 3 -27.63 -46.04 31.79
N TYR A 4 -26.50 -45.44 31.38
CA TYR A 4 -26.41 -44.01 31.06
C TYR A 4 -27.14 -43.74 29.73
N SER A 5 -28.41 -43.32 29.77
CA SER A 5 -29.18 -42.97 28.56
C SER A 5 -29.85 -41.59 28.59
N HIS A 6 -29.50 -40.69 29.52
CA HIS A 6 -30.11 -39.35 29.55
C HIS A 6 -29.14 -38.21 29.82
N LEU A 7 -28.32 -37.85 28.82
CA LEU A 7 -27.79 -36.48 28.65
C LEU A 7 -27.60 -36.14 27.15
N ARG A 8 -28.61 -36.43 26.32
CA ARG A 8 -28.79 -35.79 25.00
C ARG A 8 -30.04 -34.92 25.05
N SER A 9 -29.88 -33.66 25.45
CA SER A 9 -30.73 -32.53 25.01
C SER A 9 -30.32 -31.23 25.73
N LEU A 10 -29.13 -30.71 25.42
CA LEU A 10 -28.89 -29.28 25.58
C LEU A 10 -28.84 -28.66 24.18
N SER A 11 -29.74 -27.71 23.93
CA SER A 11 -29.96 -27.11 22.63
C SER A 11 -28.71 -26.41 22.07
N PRO A 12 -28.51 -26.35 20.73
CA PRO A 12 -27.37 -25.67 20.11
C PRO A 12 -27.30 -24.14 20.30
N ARG A 13 -28.27 -23.53 21.01
CA ARG A 13 -28.38 -22.08 21.15
C ARG A 13 -27.55 -21.47 22.29
N LEU A 14 -26.95 -22.29 23.17
CA LEU A 14 -26.12 -21.80 24.29
C LEU A 14 -24.60 -21.96 24.09
N LEU A 15 -24.15 -22.58 22.99
CA LEU A 15 -22.71 -22.77 22.68
C LEU A 15 -22.09 -21.66 21.81
N ARG A 16 -22.89 -20.76 21.23
CA ARG A 16 -22.40 -19.65 20.40
C ARG A 16 -21.70 -18.52 21.18
N PRO A 17 -22.13 -18.09 22.38
CA PRO A 17 -21.50 -16.94 23.06
C PRO A 17 -20.07 -17.20 23.58
N LEU A 18 -19.77 -18.44 24.00
CA LEU A 18 -18.47 -18.81 24.57
C LEU A 18 -17.35 -18.91 23.50
N SER A 19 -17.70 -19.23 22.26
CA SER A 19 -16.77 -19.28 21.14
C SER A 19 -16.36 -17.87 20.66
N LEU A 20 -17.33 -16.94 20.61
CA LEU A 20 -17.10 -15.53 20.26
C LEU A 20 -16.28 -14.80 21.33
N LEU A 21 -16.54 -15.03 22.62
CA LEU A 21 -15.73 -14.44 23.69
C LEU A 21 -14.28 -14.93 23.66
N ARG A 22 -14.04 -16.22 23.38
CA ARG A 22 -12.68 -16.77 23.25
C ARG A 22 -11.95 -16.23 22.01
N CYS A 23 -12.67 -16.00 20.91
CA CYS A 23 -12.13 -15.35 19.72
C CYS A 23 -11.76 -13.89 19.99
N TYR A 24 -12.66 -13.14 20.66
CA TYR A 24 -12.43 -11.75 21.03
C TYR A 24 -11.26 -11.57 22.00
N SER A 25 -11.16 -12.42 23.02
CA SER A 25 -10.01 -12.38 23.95
C SER A 25 -8.68 -12.70 23.27
N ARG A 26 -8.66 -13.59 22.28
CA ARG A 26 -7.46 -13.84 21.46
C ARG A 26 -7.12 -12.65 20.56
N TYR A 27 -8.12 -12.04 19.93
CA TYR A 27 -7.93 -10.89 19.06
C TYR A 27 -7.41 -9.67 19.84
N LYS A 28 -7.97 -9.41 21.01
CA LYS A 28 -7.52 -8.36 21.94
C LYS A 28 -6.05 -8.56 22.35
N LEU A 29 -5.66 -9.79 22.66
CA LEU A 29 -4.29 -10.10 23.09
C LEU A 29 -3.27 -9.97 21.94
N VAL A 30 -3.66 -10.27 20.70
CA VAL A 30 -2.84 -10.01 19.50
C VAL A 30 -2.73 -8.51 19.23
N TYR A 31 -3.83 -7.77 19.36
CA TYR A 31 -3.86 -6.32 19.18
C TYR A 31 -3.00 -5.59 20.22
N GLU A 32 -3.10 -5.97 21.49
CA GLU A 32 -2.27 -5.41 22.57
C GLU A 32 -0.77 -5.67 22.33
N LYS A 33 -0.40 -6.84 21.80
CA LYS A 33 0.99 -7.12 21.39
C LYS A 33 1.45 -6.23 20.22
N LEU A 34 0.61 -6.04 19.20
CA LEU A 34 0.93 -5.17 18.07
C LEU A 34 1.09 -3.71 18.49
N VAL A 35 0.24 -3.23 19.41
CA VAL A 35 0.35 -1.88 19.97
C VAL A 35 1.65 -1.74 20.79
N ALA A 36 1.98 -2.72 21.63
CA ALA A 36 3.22 -2.71 22.41
C ALA A 36 4.47 -2.74 21.50
N GLU A 37 4.46 -3.54 20.43
CA GLU A 37 5.56 -3.56 19.45
C GLU A 37 5.70 -2.22 18.72
N LYS A 38 4.59 -1.57 18.35
CA LYS A 38 4.61 -0.26 17.69
C LYS A 38 5.14 0.83 18.63
N GLN A 39 4.71 0.83 19.90
CA GLN A 39 5.24 1.73 20.93
C GLN A 39 6.73 1.51 21.16
N HIS A 40 7.19 0.26 21.21
CA HIS A 40 8.61 -0.05 21.37
C HIS A 40 9.45 0.39 20.17
N LYS A 41 8.92 0.31 18.94
CA LYS A 41 9.59 0.82 17.73
C LYS A 41 9.69 2.35 17.75
N LEU A 42 8.62 3.04 18.15
CA LEU A 42 8.61 4.50 18.33
C LEU A 42 9.66 4.94 19.36
N LEU A 43 9.71 4.29 20.52
CA LEU A 43 10.68 4.61 21.58
C LEU A 43 12.14 4.40 21.12
N ARG A 44 12.40 3.36 20.31
CA ARG A 44 13.72 3.15 19.70
C ARG A 44 14.08 4.25 18.71
N HIS A 45 13.13 4.69 17.89
CA HIS A 45 13.36 5.75 16.92
C HIS A 45 13.64 7.09 17.60
N GLU A 46 12.93 7.40 18.68
CA GLU A 46 13.15 8.59 19.49
C GLU A 46 14.55 8.61 20.14
N LYS A 47 14.99 7.47 20.71
CA LYS A 47 16.37 7.35 21.23
C LYS A 47 17.43 7.61 20.16
N LEU A 48 17.22 7.11 18.94
CA LEU A 48 18.14 7.35 17.83
C LEU A 48 18.17 8.83 17.40
N LEU A 49 17.02 9.51 17.41
CA LEU A 49 16.94 10.93 17.13
C LEU A 49 17.60 11.77 18.22
N GLU A 50 17.46 11.40 19.48
CA GLU A 50 18.10 12.10 20.59
C GLU A 50 19.62 11.87 20.62
N GLU A 51 20.09 10.66 20.32
CA GLU A 51 21.52 10.39 20.10
C GLU A 51 22.07 11.18 18.90
N ALA A 52 21.31 11.32 17.82
CA ALA A 52 21.70 12.14 16.68
C ALA A 52 21.79 13.64 17.02
N ARG A 53 20.86 14.16 17.84
CA ARG A 53 20.91 15.55 18.34
C ARG A 53 22.10 15.80 19.26
N ARG A 54 22.38 14.89 20.20
CA ARG A 54 23.58 15.01 21.05
C ARG A 54 24.88 14.97 20.25
N ARG A 55 24.90 14.21 19.14
CA ARG A 55 26.04 14.17 18.21
C ARG A 55 26.18 15.43 17.36
N SER A 56 25.11 16.17 17.09
CA SER A 56 25.23 17.49 16.44
C SER A 56 25.67 18.56 17.44
N GLU A 57 25.11 18.56 18.65
CA GLU A 57 25.46 19.53 19.70
C GLU A 57 26.95 19.44 20.12
N THR A 58 27.49 18.23 20.27
CA THR A 58 28.92 18.02 20.54
C THR A 58 29.84 18.37 19.37
N ARG A 59 29.30 18.51 18.15
CA ARG A 59 30.05 18.88 16.96
C ARG A 59 30.13 20.40 16.78
N ASP A 60 29.14 21.12 17.32
CA ASP A 60 29.10 22.58 17.34
C ASP A 60 29.96 23.17 18.50
N GLU A 61 30.20 22.42 19.58
CA GLU A 61 31.11 22.85 20.67
C GLU A 61 32.62 22.81 20.29
N VAL A 62 33.00 22.26 19.14
CA VAL A 62 34.41 22.13 18.70
C VAL A 62 34.79 23.11 17.57
N ALA A 63 33.88 23.99 17.15
CA ALA A 63 34.15 24.99 16.11
C ALA A 63 34.57 26.35 16.72
N PRO A 64 35.70 26.97 16.30
CA PRO A 64 36.07 28.30 16.77
C PRO A 64 35.20 29.39 16.13
N SER A 65 34.82 30.36 16.95
CA SER A 65 34.00 31.54 16.70
C SER A 65 34.50 32.44 15.57
N THR A 66 33.57 32.93 14.74
CA THR A 66 33.70 34.22 14.02
C THR A 66 32.44 35.06 14.24
N ASP A 67 32.68 36.37 14.40
CA ASP A 67 31.87 37.38 15.08
C ASP A 67 30.69 37.99 14.29
N SER A 68 29.70 38.49 15.07
CA SER A 68 28.76 39.62 14.83
C SER A 68 27.42 39.36 14.10
N PRO A 69 26.37 40.21 14.32
CA PRO A 69 25.65 40.46 15.58
C PRO A 69 24.10 40.32 15.42
N GLU A 70 23.38 40.13 16.54
CA GLU A 70 21.91 40.03 16.64
C GLU A 70 21.13 41.31 16.26
N PRO A 71 19.81 41.17 16.04
CA PRO A 71 18.86 42.02 16.76
C PRO A 71 17.70 41.25 17.44
N SER A 72 17.61 41.46 18.75
CA SER A 72 16.44 41.85 19.57
C SER A 72 15.01 41.29 19.32
N SER A 73 14.55 40.59 20.36
CA SER A 73 13.28 40.74 21.12
C SER A 73 11.93 40.14 20.65
N LEU A 74 11.50 39.16 21.46
CA LEU A 74 10.20 39.00 22.12
C LEU A 74 8.96 38.67 21.27
N ASN A 75 8.62 37.38 21.24
CA ASN A 75 7.25 36.89 21.28
C ASN A 75 7.16 35.79 22.35
N ASP A 76 6.55 36.13 23.49
CA ASP A 76 6.18 35.20 24.55
C ASP A 76 5.05 34.28 24.08
N PHE A 77 5.35 33.01 23.85
CA PHE A 77 4.38 31.90 23.89
C PHE A 77 5.16 30.61 24.18
N GLU A 78 5.12 30.13 25.43
CA GLU A 78 5.61 28.78 25.72
C GLU A 78 4.76 27.75 24.97
N PRO A 79 5.35 26.90 24.10
CA PRO A 79 4.62 25.83 23.47
C PRO A 79 4.49 24.67 24.47
N ALA A 80 3.25 24.35 24.86
CA ALA A 80 2.93 23.13 25.61
C ALA A 80 3.67 21.92 25.01
N THR A 81 4.33 21.15 25.87
CA THR A 81 5.15 20.01 25.46
C THR A 81 4.31 18.96 24.72
N LEU A 82 4.91 18.21 23.81
CA LEU A 82 4.23 17.14 23.05
C LEU A 82 3.52 16.12 23.95
N LYS A 83 4.02 15.92 25.17
CA LYS A 83 3.41 15.10 26.22
C LYS A 83 2.07 15.67 26.67
N GLU A 84 2.00 16.97 26.95
CA GLU A 84 0.75 17.64 27.36
C GLU A 84 -0.28 17.65 26.24
N ARG A 85 0.16 17.79 24.97
CA ARG A 85 -0.72 17.68 23.80
C ARG A 85 -1.26 16.26 23.60
N ALA A 86 -0.43 15.24 23.81
CA ALA A 86 -0.84 13.83 23.71
C ALA A 86 -1.79 13.42 24.86
N GLU A 87 -1.54 13.90 26.07
CA GLU A 87 -2.41 13.69 27.23
C GLU A 87 -3.76 14.41 27.05
N ALA A 88 -3.77 15.63 26.51
CA ALA A 88 -5.00 16.36 26.19
C ALA A 88 -5.84 15.67 25.09
N LEU A 89 -5.20 15.13 24.04
CA LEU A 89 -5.87 14.35 22.99
C LEU A 89 -6.47 13.05 23.53
N THR A 90 -5.73 12.36 24.41
CA THR A 90 -6.20 11.12 25.04
C THR A 90 -7.37 11.39 25.97
N ALA A 91 -7.30 12.45 26.78
CA ALA A 91 -8.38 12.84 27.69
C ALA A 91 -9.65 13.29 26.95
N ARG A 92 -9.50 13.94 25.79
CA ARG A 92 -10.63 14.32 24.92
C ARG A 92 -11.29 13.09 24.28
N PHE A 93 -10.49 12.16 23.76
CA PHE A 93 -11.01 10.91 23.18
C PHE A 93 -11.75 10.05 24.21
N VAL A 94 -11.23 9.94 25.43
CA VAL A 94 -11.90 9.20 26.51
C VAL A 94 -13.24 9.84 26.90
N ARG A 95 -13.33 11.18 26.86
CA ARG A 95 -14.57 11.92 27.14
C ARG A 95 -15.61 11.70 26.04
N ASP A 96 -15.20 11.82 24.78
CA ASP A 96 -16.07 11.66 23.60
C ASP A 96 -16.62 10.22 23.52
N VAL A 97 -15.82 9.21 23.88
CA VAL A 97 -16.26 7.81 23.97
C VAL A 97 -17.21 7.57 25.16
N SER A 98 -16.99 8.25 26.28
CA SER A 98 -17.85 8.12 27.48
C SER A 98 -19.19 8.83 27.34
N GLU A 99 -19.25 9.93 26.56
CA GLU A 99 -20.48 10.62 26.19
C GLU A 99 -21.25 9.87 25.08
N GLY A 100 -20.55 9.29 24.09
CA GLY A 100 -21.16 8.44 23.06
C GLY A 100 -21.85 7.19 23.61
N LEU A 101 -21.33 6.62 24.70
CA LEU A 101 -21.93 5.45 25.38
C LEU A 101 -23.15 5.80 26.27
N ARG A 102 -23.42 7.09 26.53
CA ARG A 102 -24.63 7.53 27.26
C ARG A 102 -25.83 7.83 26.35
N GLY A 103 -25.64 7.82 25.03
CA GLY A 103 -26.66 8.13 24.02
C GLY A 103 -27.55 6.95 23.59
N GLU A 104 -27.18 5.71 23.92
CA GLU A 104 -28.02 4.54 23.61
C GLU A 104 -28.71 4.02 24.88
N GLY A 105 -30.03 4.23 24.90
CA GLY A 105 -30.88 3.87 26.02
C GLY A 105 -30.85 2.37 26.33
N VAL A 106 -30.39 2.03 27.54
CA VAL A 106 -30.71 0.76 28.18
C VAL A 106 -31.24 1.06 29.58
N SER A 107 -32.48 0.61 29.78
CA SER A 107 -33.30 0.81 30.98
C SER A 107 -32.65 0.28 32.25
N ARG A 108 -32.88 1.01 33.35
CA ARG A 108 -32.44 0.70 34.73
C ARG A 108 -32.93 -0.68 35.17
N MET A 109 -32.02 -1.55 35.60
CA MET A 109 -32.31 -2.57 36.61
C MET A 109 -31.33 -2.41 37.80
N ARG A 110 -31.92 -2.33 39.00
CA ARG A 110 -31.22 -2.18 40.29
C ARG A 110 -30.40 -3.43 40.62
N PRO A 111 -29.23 -3.30 41.29
CA PRO A 111 -28.58 -4.45 41.91
C PRO A 111 -29.08 -4.66 43.36
N SER A 112 -29.45 -5.89 43.67
CA SER A 112 -29.67 -6.39 45.03
C SER A 112 -28.35 -6.81 45.68
N ARG A 113 -28.21 -6.49 46.98
CA ARG A 113 -27.09 -6.83 47.87
C ARG A 113 -26.95 -8.34 48.13
N SER A 114 -25.72 -8.82 48.26
CA SER A 114 -25.31 -9.80 49.28
C SER A 114 -23.78 -9.93 49.38
N ASP A 115 -23.33 -10.18 50.61
CA ASP A 115 -22.03 -9.98 51.25
C ASP A 115 -20.85 -10.94 50.91
N PRO A 116 -19.61 -10.63 51.40
CA PRO A 116 -18.33 -11.20 50.95
C PRO A 116 -17.77 -12.29 51.89
N THR A 117 -16.89 -13.16 51.37
CA THR A 117 -15.99 -13.99 52.20
C THR A 117 -14.62 -14.27 51.54
N SER A 118 -13.55 -13.77 52.19
CA SER A 118 -12.25 -14.45 52.44
C SER A 118 -11.12 -14.39 51.36
N PRO A 119 -9.81 -14.47 51.73
CA PRO A 119 -8.78 -13.44 51.49
C PRO A 119 -7.66 -13.85 50.48
N PRO A 120 -6.68 -12.97 50.14
CA PRO A 120 -5.68 -13.23 49.11
C PRO A 120 -4.48 -14.04 49.64
N LEU A 121 -3.89 -14.90 48.80
CA LEU A 121 -2.66 -15.64 49.11
C LEU A 121 -1.46 -15.15 48.28
N ASP A 122 -0.35 -15.02 49.01
CA ASP A 122 0.94 -14.39 48.73
C ASP A 122 1.88 -15.22 47.83
N PRO A 123 2.53 -14.64 46.80
CA PRO A 123 3.42 -15.34 45.89
C PRO A 123 4.90 -15.33 46.34
N ARG A 124 5.24 -15.91 47.50
CA ARG A 124 6.66 -16.19 47.87
C ARG A 124 6.82 -17.42 48.77
N LYS A 125 7.13 -18.59 48.16
CA LYS A 125 7.72 -19.83 48.71
C LYS A 125 7.72 -20.83 47.54
N LEU A 126 8.78 -21.50 47.08
CA LEU A 126 10.08 -21.87 47.61
C LEU A 126 11.09 -21.98 46.45
N VAL A 127 12.29 -21.45 46.66
CA VAL A 127 13.52 -21.81 45.95
C VAL A 127 14.14 -22.99 46.70
N GLY A 128 14.57 -24.04 45.99
CA GLY A 128 15.20 -25.22 46.57
C GLY A 128 16.06 -25.96 45.56
N ASP A 129 17.32 -25.54 45.51
CA ASP A 129 18.56 -26.26 45.22
C ASP A 129 18.84 -27.08 43.94
N ARG A 130 20.05 -26.81 43.42
CA ARG A 130 20.70 -27.41 42.25
C ARG A 130 21.44 -28.70 42.62
N ARG A 131 21.53 -29.65 41.68
CA ARG A 131 22.80 -30.34 41.32
C ARG A 131 22.63 -31.08 39.99
N GLY A 132 23.62 -30.90 39.13
CA GLY A 132 23.48 -31.07 37.67
C GLY A 132 23.74 -32.45 37.09
N ARG A 133 23.56 -32.52 35.77
CA ARG A 133 24.22 -33.44 34.86
C ARG A 133 24.17 -32.85 33.45
N SER A 134 25.35 -32.72 32.85
CA SER A 134 25.57 -32.37 31.45
C SER A 134 24.95 -33.42 30.53
N ARG A 135 24.11 -33.00 29.58
CA ARG A 135 23.74 -33.76 28.38
C ARG A 135 23.57 -32.80 27.18
N LYS A 136 24.26 -33.13 26.08
CA LYS A 136 24.22 -32.46 24.76
C LYS A 136 22.77 -32.36 24.21
N PRO A 137 22.44 -31.35 23.39
CA PRO A 137 21.10 -31.21 22.84
C PRO A 137 20.88 -32.20 21.67
N PRO A 138 19.69 -32.82 21.53
CA PRO A 138 19.32 -33.50 20.30
C PRO A 138 18.85 -32.48 19.26
N SER A 139 19.12 -32.80 18.00
CA SER A 139 18.71 -32.07 16.80
C SER A 139 17.21 -31.73 16.81
N ARG A 140 16.87 -30.45 16.62
CA ARG A 140 15.49 -30.01 16.36
C ARG A 140 15.04 -30.53 15.01
N SER A 141 14.11 -31.47 15.02
CA SER A 141 13.22 -31.76 13.90
C SER A 141 12.36 -30.54 13.57
N ALA A 142 12.06 -30.36 12.29
CA ALA A 142 11.23 -29.28 11.76
C ALA A 142 9.86 -29.23 12.45
N PRO A 143 9.27 -28.02 12.65
CA PRO A 143 7.94 -27.90 13.24
C PRO A 143 6.89 -28.49 12.28
N VAL A 144 6.11 -29.44 12.78
CA VAL A 144 4.92 -29.97 12.11
C VAL A 144 3.89 -28.84 11.98
N PRO A 145 3.30 -28.57 10.81
CA PRO A 145 2.32 -27.50 10.67
C PRO A 145 1.06 -27.78 11.49
N PHE A 146 0.60 -26.79 12.25
CA PHE A 146 -0.68 -26.83 12.96
C PHE A 146 -1.85 -27.10 11.99
N PRO A 147 -2.90 -27.84 12.40
CA PRO A 147 -4.00 -28.27 11.52
C PRO A 147 -4.83 -27.14 10.89
N HIS A 148 -4.70 -25.90 11.36
CA HIS A 148 -5.42 -24.74 10.80
C HIS A 148 -4.90 -24.30 9.42
N THR A 149 -3.62 -24.46 9.10
CA THR A 149 -3.09 -24.12 7.76
C THR A 149 -3.57 -25.11 6.70
N ARG A 150 -3.82 -26.36 7.10
CA ARG A 150 -4.31 -27.40 6.19
C ARG A 150 -5.77 -27.17 5.78
N LEU A 151 -6.61 -26.68 6.69
CA LEU A 151 -8.02 -26.35 6.39
C LEU A 151 -8.16 -25.10 5.52
N LEU A 152 -7.35 -24.05 5.77
CA LEU A 152 -7.29 -22.87 4.90
C LEU A 152 -6.78 -23.23 3.50
N ARG A 153 -5.73 -24.05 3.43
CA ARG A 153 -5.20 -24.55 2.18
C ARG A 153 -6.22 -25.43 1.42
N PHE A 154 -6.93 -26.32 2.11
CA PHE A 154 -8.00 -27.13 1.50
C PHE A 154 -9.19 -26.28 1.05
N ALA A 155 -9.53 -25.20 1.77
CA ALA A 155 -10.58 -24.28 1.37
C ALA A 155 -10.17 -23.44 0.14
N LEU A 156 -8.91 -22.96 0.10
CA LEU A 156 -8.33 -22.33 -1.09
C LEU A 156 -8.28 -23.31 -2.27
N GLU A 157 -7.77 -24.53 -2.07
CA GLU A 157 -7.68 -25.56 -3.11
C GLU A 157 -9.08 -25.96 -3.63
N ARG A 158 -10.12 -26.01 -2.78
CA ARG A 158 -11.50 -26.24 -3.21
C ARG A 158 -12.14 -25.02 -3.89
N ALA A 159 -11.78 -23.80 -3.51
CA ALA A 159 -12.18 -22.59 -4.23
C ALA A 159 -11.52 -22.51 -5.61
N MET A 160 -10.27 -22.98 -5.73
CA MET A 160 -9.57 -23.08 -7.02
C MET A 160 -10.08 -24.21 -7.92
N ALA A 161 -10.78 -25.21 -7.37
CA ALA A 161 -11.32 -26.34 -8.13
C ALA A 161 -12.51 -25.99 -9.05
N GLY A 162 -13.08 -24.78 -8.94
CA GLY A 162 -14.15 -24.27 -9.82
C GLY A 162 -13.69 -23.22 -10.85
N ARG A 163 -12.43 -22.78 -10.78
CA ARG A 163 -11.91 -21.73 -11.69
C ARG A 163 -11.47 -22.33 -13.02
N LYS A 164 -11.62 -21.56 -14.11
CA LYS A 164 -10.99 -21.88 -15.40
C LYS A 164 -9.46 -21.93 -15.20
N PRO A 165 -8.82 -23.12 -15.25
CA PRO A 165 -7.40 -23.23 -14.94
C PRO A 165 -6.57 -22.58 -16.05
N GLY A 166 -5.49 -21.89 -15.68
CA GLY A 166 -4.59 -21.24 -16.63
C GLY A 166 -5.13 -19.97 -17.28
N VAL A 167 -6.28 -19.44 -16.82
CA VAL A 167 -6.86 -18.18 -17.30
C VAL A 167 -6.85 -17.11 -16.21
N ILE A 168 -6.48 -15.89 -16.58
CA ILE A 168 -6.60 -14.69 -15.74
C ILE A 168 -7.32 -13.57 -16.50
N ALA A 169 -8.21 -12.87 -15.81
CA ALA A 169 -8.77 -11.59 -16.22
C ALA A 169 -8.03 -10.46 -15.48
N LEU A 170 -7.33 -9.62 -16.24
CA LEU A 170 -6.50 -8.53 -15.77
C LEU A 170 -7.14 -7.20 -16.17
N PHE A 171 -7.30 -6.29 -15.20
CA PHE A 171 -8.06 -5.06 -15.40
C PHE A 171 -7.18 -3.83 -15.14
N ASP A 172 -7.25 -2.84 -16.03
CA ASP A 172 -6.97 -1.47 -15.63
C ASP A 172 -7.97 -0.98 -14.55
N VAL A 173 -7.65 0.11 -13.86
CA VAL A 173 -8.47 0.62 -12.73
C VAL A 173 -9.37 1.80 -13.13
N ASP A 174 -8.81 2.84 -13.75
CA ASP A 174 -9.45 4.16 -13.88
C ASP A 174 -10.07 4.36 -15.26
N GLY A 175 -11.40 4.34 -15.34
CA GLY A 175 -12.15 4.26 -16.61
C GLY A 175 -12.59 2.83 -16.93
N THR A 176 -11.86 1.83 -16.41
CA THR A 176 -12.12 0.40 -16.61
C THR A 176 -12.97 -0.20 -15.49
N LEU A 177 -12.47 -0.24 -14.24
CA LEU A 177 -13.27 -0.75 -13.09
C LEU A 177 -14.04 0.34 -12.35
N THR A 178 -13.61 1.60 -12.51
CA THR A 178 -14.20 2.76 -11.85
C THR A 178 -14.46 3.85 -12.86
N ALA A 179 -15.44 4.72 -12.59
CA ALA A 179 -15.56 5.95 -13.35
C ALA A 179 -14.30 6.82 -13.12
N PRO A 180 -13.86 7.64 -14.09
CA PRO A 180 -12.61 8.40 -13.98
C PRO A 180 -12.50 9.19 -12.67
N ARG A 181 -11.46 8.90 -11.89
CA ARG A 181 -11.12 9.48 -10.57
C ARG A 181 -12.22 9.31 -9.51
N LYS A 182 -13.03 8.25 -9.61
CA LYS A 182 -14.08 7.93 -8.64
C LYS A 182 -13.80 6.60 -7.94
N VAL A 183 -14.51 6.39 -6.84
CA VAL A 183 -14.53 5.13 -6.10
C VAL A 183 -15.40 4.12 -6.85
N VAL A 184 -15.00 2.86 -6.79
CA VAL A 184 -15.73 1.72 -7.33
C VAL A 184 -17.15 1.64 -6.75
N THR A 185 -18.11 1.22 -7.58
CA THR A 185 -19.49 1.04 -7.14
C THR A 185 -19.63 -0.29 -6.39
N ALA A 186 -20.61 -0.39 -5.48
CA ALA A 186 -20.90 -1.64 -4.79
C ALA A 186 -21.29 -2.77 -5.75
N GLN A 187 -21.96 -2.43 -6.86
CA GLN A 187 -22.35 -3.39 -7.90
C GLN A 187 -21.13 -3.97 -8.62
N MET A 188 -20.13 -3.14 -8.94
CA MET A 188 -18.89 -3.60 -9.55
C MET A 188 -18.08 -4.48 -8.59
N LEU A 189 -17.99 -4.11 -7.30
CA LEU A 189 -17.32 -4.95 -6.30
C LEU A 189 -17.96 -6.34 -6.16
N GLU A 190 -19.29 -6.40 -6.16
CA GLU A 190 -19.99 -7.69 -6.08
C GLU A 190 -19.75 -8.53 -7.33
N PHE A 191 -19.83 -7.91 -8.51
CA PHE A 191 -19.50 -8.56 -9.77
C PHE A 191 -18.06 -9.11 -9.78
N LEU A 192 -17.06 -8.34 -9.31
CA LEU A 192 -15.67 -8.80 -9.27
C LEU A 192 -15.48 -9.99 -8.31
N ARG A 193 -16.25 -10.05 -7.22
CA ARG A 193 -16.26 -11.22 -6.32
C ARG A 193 -16.82 -12.44 -7.01
N GLU A 194 -17.97 -12.32 -7.69
CA GLU A 194 -18.57 -13.40 -8.48
C GLU A 194 -17.60 -13.88 -9.58
N LEU A 195 -16.96 -12.94 -10.29
CA LEU A 195 -15.99 -13.25 -11.33
C LEU A 195 -14.79 -14.04 -10.76
N ARG A 196 -14.30 -13.65 -9.58
CA ARG A 196 -13.17 -14.29 -8.90
C ARG A 196 -13.48 -15.72 -8.44
N GLU A 197 -14.74 -16.14 -8.37
CA GLU A 197 -15.09 -17.54 -8.13
C GLU A 197 -14.86 -18.42 -9.38
N VAL A 198 -14.85 -17.82 -10.58
CA VAL A 198 -14.82 -18.53 -11.87
C VAL A 198 -13.50 -18.37 -12.62
N VAL A 199 -12.78 -17.27 -12.43
CA VAL A 199 -11.48 -17.03 -13.07
C VAL A 199 -10.53 -16.34 -12.09
N THR A 200 -9.23 -16.42 -12.34
CA THR A 200 -8.25 -15.62 -11.59
C THR A 200 -8.44 -14.14 -11.94
N VAL A 201 -8.47 -13.25 -10.95
CA VAL A 201 -8.67 -11.82 -11.18
C VAL A 201 -7.45 -11.04 -10.72
N GLY A 202 -6.91 -10.20 -11.62
CA GLY A 202 -5.82 -9.28 -11.35
C GLY A 202 -6.20 -7.84 -11.66
N VAL A 203 -5.60 -6.88 -10.95
CA VAL A 203 -5.69 -5.45 -11.30
C VAL A 203 -4.30 -4.88 -11.55
N VAL A 204 -4.19 -3.98 -12.54
CA VAL A 204 -2.95 -3.28 -12.89
C VAL A 204 -3.20 -1.79 -13.08
N GLY A 205 -2.43 -0.96 -12.39
CA GLY A 205 -2.52 0.49 -12.50
C GLY A 205 -1.15 1.15 -12.47
N GLY A 206 -1.00 2.26 -13.18
CA GLY A 206 0.21 3.09 -13.13
C GLY A 206 0.35 3.89 -11.83
N SER A 207 -0.73 3.98 -11.06
CA SER A 207 -0.74 4.63 -9.74
C SER A 207 -0.09 3.77 -8.66
N ASP A 208 0.32 4.42 -7.57
CA ASP A 208 0.72 3.72 -6.35
C ASP A 208 -0.47 2.95 -5.72
N LEU A 209 -0.13 2.05 -4.80
CA LEU A 209 -1.12 1.23 -4.10
C LEU A 209 -2.12 2.06 -3.30
N VAL A 210 -1.74 3.23 -2.80
CA VAL A 210 -2.64 4.09 -2.01
C VAL A 210 -3.78 4.58 -2.88
N LYS A 211 -3.49 5.12 -4.07
CA LYS A 211 -4.50 5.57 -5.03
C LYS A 211 -5.37 4.43 -5.55
N ILE A 212 -4.77 3.27 -5.83
CA ILE A 212 -5.55 2.09 -6.21
C ILE A 212 -6.51 1.69 -5.07
N SER A 213 -6.05 1.75 -3.81
CA SER A 213 -6.89 1.46 -2.63
C SER A 213 -7.97 2.51 -2.41
N GLU A 214 -7.72 3.79 -2.72
CA GLU A 214 -8.75 4.84 -2.69
C GLU A 214 -9.89 4.54 -3.68
N GLN A 215 -9.55 3.99 -4.86
CA GLN A 215 -10.53 3.65 -5.89
C GLN A 215 -11.23 2.32 -5.63
N LEU A 216 -10.51 1.26 -5.25
CA LEU A 216 -11.03 -0.11 -5.15
C LEU A 216 -11.34 -0.56 -3.72
N GLY A 217 -10.99 0.24 -2.72
CA GLY A 217 -11.16 -0.05 -1.30
C GLY A 217 -9.88 -0.48 -0.59
N ASN A 218 -9.86 -0.32 0.74
CA ASN A 218 -8.67 -0.52 1.59
C ASN A 218 -8.19 -1.98 1.68
N THR A 219 -8.98 -2.94 1.21
CA THR A 219 -8.69 -4.38 1.25
C THR A 219 -8.20 -4.94 -0.08
N VAL A 220 -7.90 -4.08 -1.06
CA VAL A 220 -7.54 -4.42 -2.45
C VAL A 220 -6.56 -5.61 -2.57
N ILE A 221 -5.50 -5.67 -1.77
CA ILE A 221 -4.47 -6.72 -1.85
C ILE A 221 -5.04 -8.13 -1.57
N ASN A 222 -6.13 -8.20 -0.81
CA ASN A 222 -6.81 -9.45 -0.48
C ASN A 222 -8.05 -9.71 -1.35
N ASP A 223 -8.63 -8.66 -1.93
CA ASP A 223 -9.85 -8.73 -2.74
C ASP A 223 -9.61 -9.29 -4.13
N TYR A 224 -8.38 -9.17 -4.65
CA TYR A 224 -7.95 -9.70 -5.94
C TYR A 224 -6.84 -10.75 -5.78
N ASP A 225 -6.70 -11.65 -6.76
CA ASP A 225 -5.62 -12.65 -6.73
C ASP A 225 -4.26 -12.00 -7.04
N TYR A 226 -4.24 -10.99 -7.92
CA TYR A 226 -3.06 -10.18 -8.23
C TYR A 226 -3.36 -8.68 -8.13
N VAL A 227 -2.44 -7.93 -7.55
CA VAL A 227 -2.50 -6.46 -7.49
C VAL A 227 -1.16 -5.88 -7.93
N PHE A 228 -1.15 -5.21 -9.07
CA PHE A 228 0.01 -4.58 -9.68
C PHE A 228 -0.12 -3.06 -9.61
N SER A 229 0.54 -2.44 -8.64
CA SER A 229 0.69 -0.99 -8.57
C SER A 229 1.97 -0.55 -9.29
N GLU A 230 1.99 0.70 -9.75
CA GLU A 230 3.09 1.26 -10.54
C GLU A 230 3.45 0.34 -11.72
N ASN A 231 2.44 -0.06 -12.52
CA ASN A 231 2.55 -0.98 -13.66
C ASN A 231 3.07 -2.40 -13.31
N GLY A 232 3.11 -2.76 -12.03
CA GLY A 232 3.65 -4.03 -11.54
C GLY A 232 5.08 -3.93 -11.00
N LEU A 233 5.66 -2.73 -10.90
CA LEU A 233 6.89 -2.53 -10.15
C LEU A 233 6.71 -2.93 -8.69
N VAL A 234 5.51 -2.73 -8.13
CA VAL A 234 5.08 -3.31 -6.87
C VAL A 234 3.96 -4.30 -7.15
N ALA A 235 4.22 -5.59 -6.89
CA ALA A 235 3.35 -6.70 -7.24
C ALA A 235 2.98 -7.52 -6.00
N HIS A 236 1.69 -7.76 -5.81
CA HIS A 236 1.15 -8.65 -4.79
C HIS A 236 0.39 -9.81 -5.42
N LYS A 237 0.49 -10.99 -4.82
CA LYS A 237 -0.28 -12.20 -5.16
C LYS A 237 -0.89 -12.77 -3.89
N ASN A 238 -2.21 -12.91 -3.84
CA ASN A 238 -2.96 -13.43 -2.69
C ASN A 238 -2.60 -12.76 -1.35
N GLY A 239 -2.53 -11.43 -1.32
CA GLY A 239 -2.14 -10.68 -0.12
C GLY A 239 -0.62 -10.59 0.13
N GLU A 240 0.20 -11.40 -0.55
CA GLU A 240 1.65 -11.45 -0.33
C GLU A 240 2.42 -10.63 -1.37
N LEU A 241 3.44 -9.91 -0.93
CA LEU A 241 4.32 -9.14 -1.81
C LEU A 241 5.25 -10.09 -2.56
N ILE A 242 5.18 -10.10 -3.89
CA ILE A 242 5.97 -10.99 -4.76
C ILE A 242 7.04 -10.25 -5.58
N GLY A 243 6.95 -8.92 -5.67
CA GLY A 243 7.94 -8.13 -6.41
C GLY A 243 7.92 -6.65 -6.01
N VAL A 244 9.12 -6.07 -5.86
CA VAL A 244 9.34 -4.63 -5.75
C VAL A 244 10.53 -4.26 -6.63
N GLN A 245 10.36 -3.25 -7.47
CA GLN A 245 11.43 -2.61 -8.22
C GLN A 245 11.32 -1.09 -8.09
N ASN A 246 12.47 -0.43 -8.20
CA ASN A 246 12.52 1.02 -8.28
C ASN A 246 13.63 1.46 -9.24
N LEU A 247 13.52 2.70 -9.72
CA LEU A 247 14.40 3.23 -10.74
C LEU A 247 15.86 3.23 -10.32
N LYS A 248 16.13 3.49 -9.03
CA LYS A 248 17.47 3.48 -8.45
C LYS A 248 18.11 2.11 -8.53
N SER A 249 17.40 1.04 -8.19
CA SER A 249 17.93 -0.33 -8.31
C SER A 249 18.12 -0.75 -9.77
N ALA A 250 17.29 -0.27 -10.69
CA ALA A 250 17.36 -0.62 -12.10
C ALA A 250 18.51 0.07 -12.86
N LEU A 251 18.72 1.37 -12.62
CA LEU A 251 19.74 2.16 -13.32
C LEU A 251 21.05 2.30 -12.54
N GLY A 252 20.99 2.36 -11.21
CA GLY A 252 22.14 2.68 -10.36
C GLY A 252 22.44 4.18 -10.31
N ASP A 253 23.13 4.60 -9.24
CA ASP A 253 23.36 6.02 -8.94
C ASP A 253 24.24 6.73 -9.98
N GLU A 254 25.17 6.03 -10.63
CA GLU A 254 26.07 6.66 -11.61
C GLU A 254 25.31 7.13 -12.86
N LYS A 255 24.51 6.24 -13.46
CA LYS A 255 23.69 6.54 -14.63
C LYS A 255 22.60 7.56 -14.31
N LEU A 256 22.00 7.46 -13.13
CA LEU A 256 21.03 8.44 -12.65
C LEU A 256 21.64 9.84 -12.50
N LYS A 257 22.82 9.93 -11.87
CA LYS A 257 23.55 11.19 -11.71
C LYS A 257 23.92 11.78 -13.07
N GLU A 258 24.38 10.96 -14.01
CA GLU A 258 24.68 11.40 -15.38
C GLU A 258 23.43 12.00 -16.05
N PHE A 259 22.32 11.26 -16.02
CA PHE A 259 21.05 11.69 -16.61
C PHE A 259 20.54 12.99 -15.98
N ILE A 260 20.53 13.07 -14.64
CA ILE A 260 20.04 14.23 -13.89
C ILE A 260 20.91 15.46 -14.16
N ASN A 261 22.23 15.34 -14.10
CA ASN A 261 23.14 16.47 -14.32
C ASN A 261 22.96 17.05 -15.72
N PHE A 262 22.94 16.19 -16.75
CA PHE A 262 22.71 16.66 -18.12
C PHE A 262 21.34 17.34 -18.27
N THR A 263 20.29 16.75 -17.70
CA THR A 263 18.94 17.30 -17.75
C THR A 263 18.86 18.66 -17.06
N LEU A 264 19.51 18.83 -15.91
CA LEU A 264 19.56 20.12 -15.19
C LEU A 264 20.31 21.19 -15.99
N HIS A 265 21.46 20.85 -16.59
CA HIS A 265 22.19 21.77 -17.46
C HIS A 265 21.35 22.18 -18.68
N TYR A 266 20.72 21.22 -19.34
CA TYR A 266 19.83 21.49 -20.47
C TYR A 266 18.69 22.43 -20.07
N ILE A 267 18.04 22.19 -18.93
CA ILE A 267 16.96 23.05 -18.42
C ILE A 267 17.48 24.44 -18.04
N ALA A 268 18.68 24.55 -17.48
CA ALA A 268 19.28 25.85 -17.14
C ALA A 268 19.43 26.73 -18.39
N ASP A 269 19.88 26.15 -19.50
CA ASP A 269 20.13 26.86 -20.76
C ASP A 269 18.88 27.06 -21.64
N LEU A 270 17.73 26.45 -21.30
CA LEU A 270 16.48 26.65 -22.03
C LEU A 270 16.00 28.10 -21.95
N ASP A 271 15.81 28.74 -23.10
CA ASP A 271 15.16 30.05 -23.19
C ASP A 271 13.64 29.85 -23.30
N ILE A 272 12.94 30.00 -22.18
CA ILE A 272 11.47 29.94 -22.08
C ILE A 272 10.96 31.08 -21.19
N PRO A 273 9.73 31.58 -21.42
CA PRO A 273 9.24 32.79 -20.75
C PRO A 273 9.20 32.69 -19.22
N VAL A 274 8.94 31.49 -18.70
CA VAL A 274 8.71 31.24 -17.28
C VAL A 274 9.44 29.97 -16.84
N LYS A 275 10.18 30.08 -15.73
CA LYS A 275 10.71 28.96 -14.95
C LYS A 275 10.29 29.10 -13.48
N ARG A 276 9.99 27.99 -12.83
CA ARG A 276 9.60 27.91 -11.41
C ARG A 276 10.54 26.94 -10.69
N GLY A 277 10.03 25.85 -10.15
CA GLY A 277 10.80 24.86 -9.41
C GLY A 277 10.26 23.45 -9.59
N THR A 278 11.02 22.46 -9.10
CA THR A 278 10.76 21.03 -9.33
C THR A 278 10.78 20.69 -10.82
N PHE A 279 11.93 20.94 -11.44
CA PHE A 279 12.21 20.62 -12.84
C PHE A 279 12.39 19.12 -13.08
N ILE A 280 12.94 18.43 -12.08
CA ILE A 280 13.11 16.99 -12.05
C ILE A 280 12.47 16.49 -10.76
N GLU A 281 11.47 15.62 -10.89
CA GLU A 281 10.80 14.95 -9.77
C GLU A 281 11.12 13.45 -9.85
N PHE A 282 11.90 12.97 -8.89
CA PHE A 282 12.24 11.56 -8.78
C PHE A 282 11.10 10.79 -8.12
N ARG A 283 10.59 9.76 -8.78
CA ARG A 283 9.56 8.86 -8.26
C ARG A 283 10.12 7.44 -8.13
N SER A 284 9.35 6.54 -7.53
CA SER A 284 9.75 5.13 -7.34
C SER A 284 10.08 4.45 -8.68
N GLY A 285 9.17 4.53 -9.67
CA GLY A 285 9.37 3.91 -10.98
C GLY A 285 9.95 4.78 -12.10
N MET A 286 10.05 6.10 -11.92
CA MET A 286 10.30 7.02 -13.04
C MET A 286 10.84 8.37 -12.57
N ILE A 287 11.32 9.17 -13.52
CA ILE A 287 11.62 10.59 -13.33
C ILE A 287 10.63 11.40 -14.16
N ASN A 288 9.94 12.36 -13.54
CA ASN A 288 9.16 13.36 -14.27
C ASN A 288 10.04 14.59 -14.53
N VAL A 289 10.14 15.02 -15.78
CA VAL A 289 10.91 16.20 -16.20
C VAL A 289 9.99 17.28 -16.71
N SER A 290 10.08 18.48 -16.15
CA SER A 290 9.26 19.65 -16.47
C SER A 290 10.15 20.86 -16.80
N PRO A 291 10.20 21.35 -18.05
CA PRO A 291 11.01 22.52 -18.41
C PRO A 291 10.65 23.80 -17.64
N ILE A 292 9.34 24.06 -17.47
CA ILE A 292 8.83 25.19 -16.66
C ILE A 292 8.97 24.93 -15.15
N GLY A 293 9.01 23.67 -14.73
CA GLY A 293 8.98 23.25 -13.32
C GLY A 293 7.55 22.99 -12.81
N ARG A 294 7.36 21.94 -12.01
CA ARG A 294 6.02 21.51 -11.52
C ARG A 294 5.37 22.47 -10.52
N ASN A 295 6.14 23.36 -9.90
CA ASN A 295 5.65 24.34 -8.93
C ASN A 295 4.97 25.57 -9.59
N CYS A 296 4.67 25.50 -10.89
CA CYS A 296 3.94 26.55 -11.61
C CYS A 296 2.43 26.53 -11.31
N SER A 297 1.78 27.69 -11.45
CA SER A 297 0.32 27.84 -11.30
C SER A 297 -0.44 27.12 -12.42
N GLN A 298 -1.77 27.03 -12.29
CA GLN A 298 -2.60 26.47 -13.36
C GLN A 298 -2.61 27.37 -14.61
N GLU A 299 -2.64 28.71 -14.45
CA GLU A 299 -2.54 29.61 -15.59
C GLU A 299 -1.20 29.42 -16.33
N GLU A 300 -0.10 29.32 -15.57
CA GLU A 300 1.24 29.08 -16.13
C GLU A 300 1.35 27.74 -16.87
N ARG A 301 0.62 26.70 -16.42
CA ARG A 301 0.55 25.40 -17.12
C ARG A 301 -0.09 25.55 -18.49
N GLU A 302 -1.20 26.28 -18.56
CA GLU A 302 -1.95 26.51 -19.80
C GLU A 302 -1.16 27.38 -20.79
N GLU A 303 -0.47 28.41 -20.29
CA GLU A 303 0.42 29.24 -21.10
C GLU A 303 1.61 28.44 -21.62
N PHE A 304 2.27 27.65 -20.77
CA PHE A 304 3.37 26.80 -21.19
C PHE A 304 2.91 25.74 -22.20
N GLU A 305 1.72 25.14 -22.03
CA GLU A 305 1.20 24.17 -22.99
C GLU A 305 1.00 24.80 -24.38
N LYS A 306 0.43 26.02 -24.44
CA LYS A 306 0.28 26.77 -25.70
C LYS A 306 1.64 27.10 -26.30
N TYR A 307 2.58 27.56 -25.49
CA TYR A 307 3.94 27.88 -25.91
C TYR A 307 4.68 26.65 -26.44
N ASP A 308 4.61 25.53 -25.72
CA ASP A 308 5.24 24.26 -26.09
C ASP A 308 4.69 23.69 -27.40
N LYS A 309 3.38 23.83 -27.66
CA LYS A 309 2.77 23.42 -28.95
C LYS A 309 3.33 24.19 -30.15
N VAL A 310 3.68 25.47 -29.97
CA VAL A 310 4.24 26.31 -31.04
C VAL A 310 5.75 26.07 -31.17
N HIS A 311 6.47 26.06 -30.05
CA HIS A 311 7.93 26.05 -30.03
C HIS A 311 8.55 24.65 -29.93
N ASN A 312 7.75 23.62 -29.64
CA ASN A 312 8.12 22.22 -29.46
C ASN A 312 9.23 22.01 -28.43
N ILE A 313 9.11 22.64 -27.25
CA ILE A 313 10.15 22.61 -26.20
C ILE A 313 10.37 21.18 -25.70
N ARG A 314 9.32 20.49 -25.24
CA ARG A 314 9.39 19.11 -24.73
C ARG A 314 9.78 18.11 -25.83
N PRO A 315 9.18 18.12 -27.04
CA PRO A 315 9.62 17.23 -28.12
C PRO A 315 11.11 17.38 -28.48
N LYS A 316 11.62 18.61 -28.59
CA LYS A 316 13.05 18.86 -28.87
C LYS A 316 13.93 18.34 -27.74
N MET A 317 13.57 18.64 -26.49
CA MET A 317 14.30 18.16 -25.32
C MET A 317 14.32 16.63 -25.25
N VAL A 318 13.18 15.97 -25.47
CA VAL A 318 13.08 14.50 -25.51
C VAL A 318 13.95 13.92 -26.62
N SER A 319 14.00 14.55 -27.80
CA SER A 319 14.86 14.10 -28.89
C SER A 319 16.33 14.10 -28.49
N VAL A 320 16.80 15.21 -27.89
CA VAL A 320 18.20 15.33 -27.41
C VAL A 320 18.51 14.31 -26.33
N LEU A 321 17.62 14.15 -25.34
CA LEU A 321 17.82 13.18 -24.26
C LEU A 321 17.85 11.75 -24.78
N ARG A 322 16.96 11.42 -25.73
CA ARG A 322 16.89 10.08 -26.32
C ARG A 322 18.16 9.72 -27.09
N GLU A 323 18.71 10.66 -27.84
CA GLU A 323 19.97 10.46 -28.56
C GLU A 323 21.15 10.30 -27.58
N ARG A 324 21.25 11.20 -26.60
CA ARG A 324 22.33 11.20 -25.60
C ARG A 324 22.35 9.93 -24.75
N PHE A 325 21.17 9.49 -24.32
CA PHE A 325 21.01 8.37 -23.39
C PHE A 325 20.48 7.10 -24.07
N ALA A 326 20.70 6.95 -25.39
CA ALA A 326 20.30 5.76 -26.13
C ALA A 326 20.82 4.46 -25.48
N HIS A 327 22.03 4.50 -24.92
CA HIS A 327 22.66 3.38 -24.22
C HIS A 327 21.98 2.97 -22.89
N LEU A 328 21.06 3.79 -22.36
CA LEU A 328 20.32 3.50 -21.13
C LEU A 328 18.96 2.82 -21.38
N ASN A 329 18.54 2.67 -22.65
CA ASN A 329 17.24 2.09 -23.02
C ASN A 329 16.07 2.70 -22.22
N LEU A 330 15.97 4.04 -22.22
CA LEU A 330 14.90 4.77 -21.55
C LEU A 330 13.77 5.07 -22.53
N THR A 331 12.53 4.93 -22.05
CA THR A 331 11.32 5.43 -22.69
C THR A 331 11.02 6.84 -22.17
N PHE A 332 10.58 7.70 -23.09
CA PHE A 332 10.21 9.08 -22.81
C PHE A 332 8.77 9.29 -23.25
N SER A 333 7.87 9.61 -22.32
CA SER A 333 6.44 9.80 -22.58
C SER A 333 6.02 11.24 -22.28
N ILE A 334 5.70 12.01 -23.31
CA ILE A 334 5.18 13.38 -23.15
C ILE A 334 3.72 13.28 -22.73
N GLY A 335 3.40 13.80 -21.55
CA GLY A 335 2.07 13.70 -20.96
C GLY A 335 1.67 14.97 -20.22
N GLY A 336 0.37 15.30 -20.29
CA GLY A 336 -0.17 16.50 -19.67
C GLY A 336 0.39 17.81 -20.27
N GLN A 337 0.29 18.89 -19.50
CA GLN A 337 0.52 20.25 -19.99
C GLN A 337 1.99 20.68 -19.97
N ILE A 338 2.79 20.18 -19.01
CA ILE A 338 4.09 20.78 -18.68
C ILE A 338 5.28 19.83 -18.66
N SER A 339 5.06 18.51 -18.62
CA SER A 339 6.15 17.56 -18.37
C SER A 339 6.13 16.35 -19.27
N PHE A 340 7.13 15.50 -19.09
CA PHE A 340 7.22 14.17 -19.66
C PHE A 340 7.84 13.22 -18.64
N ASP A 341 7.44 11.96 -18.67
CA ASP A 341 7.97 10.91 -17.81
C ASP A 341 9.11 10.16 -18.52
N VAL A 342 10.11 9.76 -17.72
CA VAL A 342 11.29 9.02 -18.16
C VAL A 342 11.42 7.77 -17.30
N PHE A 343 11.42 6.62 -17.93
CA PHE A 343 11.46 5.32 -17.26
C PHE A 343 12.17 4.28 -18.14
N PRO A 344 12.71 3.19 -17.58
CA PRO A 344 13.30 2.11 -18.37
C PRO A 344 12.30 1.52 -19.35
N GLN A 345 12.77 1.14 -20.54
CA GLN A 345 11.93 0.50 -21.54
C GLN A 345 11.24 -0.76 -20.98
N GLY A 346 9.94 -0.90 -21.27
CA GLY A 346 9.12 -2.01 -20.77
C GLY A 346 8.60 -1.84 -19.34
N TRP A 347 8.73 -0.64 -18.74
CA TRP A 347 8.10 -0.30 -17.45
C TRP A 347 6.69 0.31 -17.59
N ASP A 348 6.09 0.17 -18.77
CA ASP A 348 4.64 0.29 -18.98
C ASP A 348 3.89 -0.93 -18.40
N LYS A 349 2.57 -1.02 -18.59
CA LYS A 349 1.74 -2.09 -18.00
C LYS A 349 2.19 -3.50 -18.40
N THR A 350 2.91 -3.69 -19.52
CA THR A 350 3.46 -5.00 -19.89
C THR A 350 4.45 -5.53 -18.85
N TYR A 351 5.02 -4.67 -18.01
CA TYR A 351 5.92 -5.08 -16.93
C TYR A 351 5.31 -6.13 -16.00
N CYS A 352 4.00 -6.04 -15.71
CA CYS A 352 3.32 -6.99 -14.82
C CYS A 352 3.22 -8.41 -15.40
N LEU A 353 3.28 -8.57 -16.73
CA LEU A 353 3.11 -9.86 -17.42
C LEU A 353 4.19 -10.88 -17.02
N ARG A 354 5.36 -10.42 -16.56
CA ARG A 354 6.43 -11.28 -16.05
C ARG A 354 6.05 -12.10 -14.82
N TYR A 355 5.02 -11.68 -14.08
CA TYR A 355 4.51 -12.40 -12.90
C TYR A 355 3.36 -13.35 -13.24
N LEU A 356 3.02 -13.46 -14.53
CA LEU A 356 1.87 -14.20 -15.04
C LEU A 356 2.29 -15.30 -16.02
N GLU A 357 3.54 -15.79 -15.94
CA GLU A 357 4.07 -16.84 -16.82
C GLU A 357 3.31 -18.17 -16.70
N GLU A 358 2.65 -18.41 -15.56
CA GLU A 358 1.85 -19.62 -15.34
C GLU A 358 0.50 -19.64 -16.09
N PHE A 359 0.06 -18.51 -16.66
CA PHE A 359 -1.22 -18.41 -17.35
C PHE A 359 -1.07 -18.63 -18.86
N GLN A 360 -1.93 -19.47 -19.41
CA GLN A 360 -2.02 -19.76 -20.85
C GLN A 360 -2.80 -18.65 -21.58
N GLU A 361 -3.80 -18.08 -20.91
CA GLU A 361 -4.65 -17.02 -21.46
C GLU A 361 -4.77 -15.87 -20.45
N ILE A 362 -4.38 -14.67 -20.91
CA ILE A 362 -4.43 -13.44 -20.12
C ILE A 362 -5.39 -12.49 -20.84
N HIS A 363 -6.61 -12.34 -20.33
CA HIS A 363 -7.54 -11.33 -20.85
C HIS A 363 -7.20 -10.00 -20.19
N PHE A 364 -6.90 -8.98 -20.99
CA PHE A 364 -6.65 -7.64 -20.48
C PHE A 364 -7.81 -6.71 -20.85
N PHE A 365 -8.37 -6.00 -19.89
CA PHE A 365 -9.44 -5.00 -20.08
C PHE A 365 -8.91 -3.60 -19.77
N GLY A 366 -9.09 -2.65 -20.70
CA GLY A 366 -8.61 -1.27 -20.56
C GLY A 366 -9.41 -0.26 -21.38
N ASP A 367 -9.42 1.00 -20.94
CA ASP A 367 -10.17 2.10 -21.58
C ASP A 367 -9.31 2.91 -22.57
N LYS A 368 -7.99 2.95 -22.37
CA LYS A 368 -7.04 3.76 -23.15
C LYS A 368 -6.13 2.89 -24.01
N THR A 369 -6.74 2.01 -24.79
CA THR A 369 -6.09 1.04 -25.69
C THR A 369 -5.69 1.63 -27.05
N TYR A 370 -5.99 2.91 -27.30
CA TYR A 370 -5.53 3.61 -28.50
C TYR A 370 -4.02 3.94 -28.42
N LYS A 371 -3.35 4.07 -29.57
CA LYS A 371 -1.92 4.42 -29.62
C LYS A 371 -1.60 5.69 -28.82
N GLY A 372 -0.74 5.57 -27.81
CA GLY A 372 -0.37 6.65 -26.89
C GLY A 372 -1.22 6.72 -25.61
N GLY A 373 -2.27 5.90 -25.50
CA GLY A 373 -2.92 5.61 -24.23
C GLY A 373 -2.06 4.67 -23.37
N ASN A 374 -2.27 4.69 -22.05
CA ASN A 374 -1.46 3.92 -21.09
C ASN A 374 -1.79 2.43 -21.05
N ASP A 375 -2.82 1.98 -21.77
CA ASP A 375 -3.15 0.56 -21.94
C ASP A 375 -2.62 -0.02 -23.25
N TYR A 376 -2.13 0.82 -24.17
CA TYR A 376 -1.79 0.41 -25.54
C TYR A 376 -0.79 -0.74 -25.58
N GLU A 377 0.33 -0.64 -24.85
CA GLU A 377 1.39 -1.64 -24.91
C GLU A 377 0.95 -2.99 -24.34
N ILE A 378 0.16 -2.99 -23.25
CA ILE A 378 -0.36 -4.23 -22.67
C ILE A 378 -1.50 -4.81 -23.51
N PHE A 379 -2.33 -3.98 -24.14
CA PHE A 379 -3.42 -4.42 -25.01
C PHE A 379 -2.89 -5.08 -26.30
N GLU A 380 -1.85 -4.50 -26.92
CA GLU A 380 -1.21 -5.02 -28.14
C GLU A 380 -0.21 -6.15 -27.88
N SER A 381 0.02 -6.52 -26.61
CA SER A 381 0.96 -7.57 -26.26
C SER A 381 0.49 -8.93 -26.79
N GLU A 382 1.37 -9.67 -27.46
CA GLU A 382 1.09 -11.04 -27.93
C GLU A 382 0.71 -12.01 -26.80
N ARG A 383 1.03 -11.66 -25.55
CA ARG A 383 0.69 -12.46 -24.35
C ARG A 383 -0.74 -12.23 -23.85
N THR A 384 -1.46 -11.26 -24.39
CA THR A 384 -2.79 -10.87 -23.91
C THR A 384 -3.84 -10.98 -24.99
N VAL A 385 -5.05 -11.39 -24.59
CA VAL A 385 -6.27 -11.18 -25.35
C VAL A 385 -6.85 -9.85 -24.89
N GLY A 386 -6.63 -8.79 -25.66
CA GLY A 386 -7.04 -7.42 -25.30
C GLY A 386 -8.54 -7.16 -25.55
N HIS A 387 -9.19 -6.52 -24.58
CA HIS A 387 -10.59 -6.08 -24.61
C HIS A 387 -10.62 -4.57 -24.35
N THR A 388 -11.02 -3.80 -25.36
CA THR A 388 -11.25 -2.37 -25.18
C THR A 388 -12.62 -2.17 -24.54
N VAL A 389 -12.67 -1.38 -23.47
CA VAL A 389 -13.90 -1.04 -22.76
C VAL A 389 -14.12 0.46 -22.77
N THR A 390 -15.37 0.87 -22.64
CA THR A 390 -15.78 2.29 -22.62
C THR A 390 -16.28 2.74 -21.25
N SER A 391 -16.63 1.80 -20.37
CA SER A 391 -17.05 2.08 -19.00
C SER A 391 -16.91 0.85 -18.08
N PRO A 392 -17.10 1.03 -16.76
CA PRO A 392 -17.24 -0.09 -15.83
C PRO A 392 -18.37 -1.05 -16.18
N GLU A 393 -19.49 -0.54 -16.66
CA GLU A 393 -20.64 -1.36 -17.03
C GLU A 393 -20.34 -2.25 -18.26
N ASP A 394 -19.68 -1.67 -19.27
CA ASP A 394 -19.19 -2.38 -20.46
C ASP A 394 -18.18 -3.49 -20.08
N THR A 395 -17.25 -3.18 -19.16
CA THR A 395 -16.31 -4.17 -18.60
C THR A 395 -17.04 -5.37 -17.98
N ALA A 396 -18.06 -5.10 -17.15
CA ALA A 396 -18.84 -6.16 -16.52
C ALA A 396 -19.66 -6.97 -17.55
N GLU A 397 -20.23 -6.33 -18.57
CA GLU A 397 -20.97 -6.99 -19.64
C GLU A 397 -20.09 -7.94 -20.45
N GLN A 398 -18.93 -7.45 -20.93
CA GLN A 398 -17.98 -8.27 -21.67
C GLN A 398 -17.49 -9.47 -20.85
N CYS A 399 -17.14 -9.25 -19.58
CA CYS A 399 -16.73 -10.34 -18.70
C CYS A 399 -17.85 -11.36 -18.44
N ARG A 400 -19.10 -10.92 -18.27
CA ARG A 400 -20.23 -11.84 -18.15
C ARG A 400 -20.36 -12.72 -19.40
N SER A 401 -20.21 -12.14 -20.58
CA SER A 401 -20.25 -12.88 -21.85
C SER A 401 -19.06 -13.83 -22.06
N LEU A 402 -17.90 -13.56 -21.46
CA LEU A 402 -16.69 -14.38 -21.65
C LEU A 402 -16.55 -15.49 -20.59
N PHE A 403 -16.91 -15.18 -19.36
CA PHE A 403 -16.61 -16.04 -18.21
C PHE A 403 -17.85 -16.65 -17.56
N LEU A 404 -19.00 -15.97 -17.62
CA LEU A 404 -20.20 -16.35 -16.86
C LEU A 404 -21.37 -16.83 -17.72
N SER A 405 -21.30 -16.70 -19.05
CA SER A 405 -22.24 -17.32 -19.97
C SER A 405 -22.04 -18.84 -19.99
N LYS A 406 -23.13 -19.59 -19.79
CA LYS A 406 -23.14 -21.06 -19.76
C LYS A 406 -22.93 -21.69 -21.11
#